data_AF-K1RBE6-F1
#
_entry.id   AF-K1RBE6-F1
#
_cell.length_a   1.000
_cell.length_b   1.000
_cell.length_c   1.000
_cell.angle_alpha   90.00
_cell.angle_beta   90.00
_cell.angle_gamma   90.00
#
_symmetry.space_group_name_H-M   'P 1'
#
loop_
_entity.id
_entity.type
_entity.pdbx_description
1 polymer ?
#
loop_
_entity_poly.entity_id
_entity_poly.type
_entity_poly.pdbx_seq_one_letter_code
_entity_poly.pdbx_strand_id
1 'polypeptide(L)'
;MSRLGRSTLQVLRSLDILHESKVSVYIQNLGLYTLQPNGEVNPIASIMVTVLAEMANIERSNIQYRLNSGRANYIAKGGKLGRKTGSTKTDDKKKEEYKEVIALLRKGYSIRNIAKLQSIGISTVQRIKNQFIKP
;
A
#
# COMPACT_ATOMS: atom_id res chain seq x y z
N MET A 1 -3.83 -23.38 0.12
CA MET A 1 -3.26 -22.33 0.99
C MET A 1 -3.24 -20.95 0.34
N SER A 2 -2.65 -20.76 -0.84
CA SER A 2 -2.69 -19.46 -1.56
C SER A 2 -4.09 -18.96 -1.93
N ARG A 3 -5.09 -19.85 -1.96
CA ARG A 3 -6.51 -19.51 -2.19
C ARG A 3 -7.29 -19.13 -0.93
N LEU A 4 -6.69 -19.25 0.26
CA LEU A 4 -7.34 -19.00 1.55
C LEU A 4 -6.98 -17.61 2.11
N GLY A 5 -5.90 -16.99 1.61
CA GLY A 5 -5.48 -15.65 2.01
C GLY A 5 -4.28 -15.15 1.23
N ARG A 6 -4.06 -13.83 1.23
CA ARG A 6 -2.94 -13.16 0.53
C ARG A 6 -1.65 -13.12 1.35
N SER A 7 -1.75 -13.36 2.66
CA SER A 7 -0.62 -13.50 3.57
C SER A 7 -0.75 -14.76 4.41
N THR A 8 0.38 -15.30 4.83
CA THR A 8 0.51 -16.45 5.74
C THR A 8 -0.28 -16.24 7.03
N LEU A 9 -0.15 -15.05 7.62
CA LEU A 9 -0.88 -14.62 8.81
C LEU A 9 -2.40 -14.62 8.59
N GLN A 10 -2.86 -14.13 7.43
CA GLN A 10 -4.29 -14.15 7.09
C GLN A 10 -4.81 -15.58 6.94
N VAL A 11 -4.03 -16.48 6.33
CA VAL A 11 -4.40 -17.88 6.16
C VAL A 11 -4.51 -18.57 7.53
N LEU A 12 -3.55 -18.36 8.43
CA LEU A 12 -3.59 -18.89 9.81
C LEU A 12 -4.83 -18.41 10.55
N ARG A 13 -5.08 -17.09 10.59
CA ARG A 13 -6.28 -16.53 11.23
C ARG A 13 -7.58 -17.08 10.65
N SER A 14 -7.63 -17.26 9.33
CA SER A 14 -8.82 -17.80 8.68
C SER A 14 -9.05 -19.26 9.05
N LEU A 15 -7.97 -20.05 9.19
CA LEU A 15 -8.05 -21.42 9.70
C LEU A 15 -8.49 -21.46 11.16
N ASP A 16 -7.96 -20.57 12.01
CA ASP A 16 -8.35 -20.49 13.43
C ASP A 16 -9.85 -20.21 13.59
N ILE A 17 -10.39 -19.25 12.84
CA ILE A 17 -11.84 -18.94 12.83
C ILE A 17 -12.68 -20.16 12.40
N LEU A 18 -12.21 -20.89 11.39
CA LEU A 18 -12.89 -22.09 10.91
C LEU A 18 -12.83 -23.21 11.96
N HIS A 19 -11.70 -23.38 12.65
CA HIS A 19 -11.52 -24.37 13.71
C HIS A 19 -12.35 -24.06 14.96
N GLU A 20 -12.44 -22.79 15.36
CA GLU A 20 -13.36 -22.32 16.42
C GLU A 20 -14.81 -22.64 16.07
N SER A 21 -15.17 -22.49 14.79
CA SER A 21 -16.49 -22.83 14.26
C SER A 21 -16.71 -24.33 13.99
N LYS A 22 -15.74 -25.19 14.36
CA LYS A 22 -15.74 -26.64 14.11
C LYS A 22 -15.87 -27.04 12.63
N VAL A 23 -15.43 -26.16 11.73
CA VAL A 23 -15.39 -26.40 10.29
C VAL A 23 -14.03 -26.98 9.90
N SER A 24 -14.03 -28.20 9.37
CA SER A 24 -12.82 -28.83 8.85
C SER A 24 -12.49 -28.33 7.45
N VAL A 25 -11.21 -28.04 7.21
CA VAL A 25 -10.71 -27.66 5.88
C VAL A 25 -9.99 -28.83 5.27
N TYR A 26 -10.38 -29.21 4.05
CA TYR A 26 -9.68 -30.22 3.27
C TYR A 26 -8.64 -29.57 2.36
N ILE A 27 -7.38 -29.97 2.52
CA ILE A 27 -6.27 -29.49 1.69
C ILE A 27 -6.04 -30.53 0.59
N GLN A 28 -6.70 -30.34 -0.55
CA GLN A 28 -6.70 -31.28 -1.69
C GLN A 28 -5.31 -31.74 -2.12
N ASN A 29 -4.37 -30.80 -2.21
CA ASN A 29 -3.00 -31.04 -2.65
C ASN A 29 -2.16 -31.86 -1.66
N LEU A 30 -2.59 -31.98 -0.40
CA LEU A 30 -1.94 -32.80 0.62
C LEU A 30 -2.82 -34.00 1.05
N GLY A 31 -4.04 -34.10 0.54
CA GLY A 31 -4.98 -35.16 0.87
C GLY A 31 -5.42 -35.20 2.34
N LEU A 32 -5.30 -34.10 3.09
CA LEU A 32 -5.51 -34.09 4.54
C LEU A 32 -6.59 -33.12 5.01
N TYR A 33 -7.26 -33.51 6.09
CA TYR A 33 -8.20 -32.66 6.84
C TYR A 33 -7.49 -31.96 8.00
N THR A 34 -7.81 -30.68 8.21
CA THR A 34 -7.22 -29.89 9.30
C THR A 34 -7.81 -30.20 10.67
N LEU A 35 -9.02 -30.76 10.72
CA LEU A 35 -9.63 -31.32 11.93
C LEU A 35 -9.75 -32.85 11.81
N GLN A 36 -9.62 -33.53 12.94
CA GLN A 36 -9.94 -34.93 13.13
C GLN A 36 -11.47 -35.13 13.27
N PRO A 37 -11.99 -36.37 13.15
CA PRO A 37 -13.43 -36.66 13.32
C PRO A 37 -14.00 -36.25 14.68
N ASN A 38 -13.16 -36.19 15.72
CA ASN A 38 -13.51 -35.72 17.06
C ASN A 38 -13.56 -34.18 17.19
N GLY A 39 -13.27 -33.44 16.10
CA GLY A 39 -13.27 -31.98 16.08
C GLY A 39 -12.03 -31.33 16.69
N GLU A 40 -10.98 -32.11 16.99
CA GLU A 40 -9.67 -31.60 17.40
C GLU A 40 -8.80 -31.29 16.19
N VAL A 41 -7.87 -30.35 16.35
CA VAL A 41 -6.90 -30.02 15.30
C VAL A 41 -6.02 -31.22 15.01
N ASN A 42 -5.84 -31.53 13.74
CA ASN A 42 -4.90 -32.58 13.32
C ASN A 42 -3.45 -32.07 13.53
N PRO A 43 -2.63 -32.72 14.38
CA PRO A 43 -1.26 -32.26 14.67
C PRO A 43 -0.38 -32.17 13.42
N ILE A 44 -0.54 -33.10 12.48
CA ILE A 44 0.22 -33.12 11.21
C ILE A 44 -0.17 -31.90 10.36
N ALA A 45 -1.47 -31.60 10.29
CA ALA A 45 -1.96 -30.43 9.56
C ALA A 45 -1.40 -29.13 10.16
N SER A 46 -1.39 -29.01 11.49
CA SER A 46 -0.87 -27.83 12.19
C SER A 46 0.62 -27.60 11.92
N ILE A 47 1.45 -28.64 12.03
CA ILE A 47 2.89 -28.56 11.71
C ILE A 47 3.10 -28.17 10.25
N MET A 48 2.41 -28.82 9.32
CA MET A 48 2.54 -28.51 7.88
C MET A 48 2.14 -27.07 7.58
N VAL A 49 1.04 -26.59 8.14
CA VAL A 49 0.59 -25.21 7.97
C VAL A 49 1.64 -24.22 8.49
N THR A 50 2.24 -24.51 9.65
CA THR A 50 3.28 -23.68 10.27
C THR A 50 4.55 -23.65 9.43
N VAL A 51 5.03 -24.80 8.97
CA VAL A 51 6.21 -24.89 8.09
C VAL A 51 5.97 -24.15 6.77
N LEU A 52 4.82 -24.34 6.13
CA LEU A 52 4.47 -23.65 4.89
C LEU A 52 4.34 -22.14 5.09
N ALA A 53 3.82 -21.70 6.24
CA ALA A 53 3.76 -20.29 6.59
C ALA A 53 5.17 -19.70 6.73
N GLU A 54 6.08 -20.42 7.38
CA GLU A 54 7.44 -19.94 7.58
C GLU A 54 8.26 -19.92 6.29
N MET A 55 8.12 -20.95 5.44
CA MET A 55 8.73 -20.95 4.10
C MET A 55 8.29 -19.75 3.26
N ALA A 56 7.01 -19.39 3.32
CA ALA A 56 6.49 -18.22 2.61
C ALA A 56 7.00 -16.89 3.21
N ASN A 57 7.26 -16.82 4.52
CA ASN A 57 7.90 -15.66 5.14
C ASN A 57 9.35 -15.52 4.69
N ILE A 58 10.10 -16.64 4.66
CA ILE A 58 11.48 -16.70 4.18
C ILE A 58 11.55 -16.23 2.72
N GLU A 59 10.67 -16.73 1.85
CA GLU A 59 10.65 -16.32 0.44
C GLU A 59 10.36 -14.82 0.28
N ARG A 60 9.41 -14.28 1.05
CA ARG A 60 9.14 -12.83 1.06
C ARG A 60 10.38 -12.04 1.50
N SER A 61 11.07 -12.49 2.54
CA SER A 61 12.30 -11.86 3.03
C SER A 61 13.40 -11.88 1.97
N ASN A 62 13.57 -13.00 1.27
CA ASN A 62 14.55 -13.14 0.18
C ASN A 62 14.24 -12.21 -0.99
N ILE A 63 12.97 -12.09 -1.41
CA ILE A 63 12.56 -11.13 -2.44
C ILE A 63 12.89 -9.70 -2.00
N GLN A 64 12.56 -9.34 -0.76
CA GLN A 64 12.81 -8.01 -0.24
C GLN A 64 14.32 -7.71 -0.13
N TYR A 65 15.12 -8.68 0.32
CA TYR A 65 16.57 -8.58 0.33
C TYR A 65 17.13 -8.32 -1.07
N ARG A 66 16.69 -9.11 -2.07
CA ARG A 66 17.12 -8.94 -3.47
C ARG A 66 16.75 -7.57 -4.04
N LEU A 67 15.53 -7.10 -3.79
CA LEU A 67 15.07 -5.79 -4.24
C LEU A 67 15.85 -4.66 -3.56
N ASN A 68 16.08 -4.75 -2.25
CA ASN A 68 16.83 -3.73 -1.50
C ASN A 68 18.30 -3.69 -1.92
N SER A 69 18.92 -4.86 -2.12
CA SER A 69 20.28 -4.97 -2.63
C SER A 69 20.41 -4.36 -4.03
N GLY A 70 19.49 -4.71 -4.94
CA GLY A 70 19.44 -4.11 -6.29
C GLY A 70 19.23 -2.60 -6.24
N ARG A 71 18.34 -2.12 -5.37
CA ARG A 71 18.09 -0.70 -5.14
C ARG A 71 19.33 0.02 -4.63
N ALA A 72 20.02 -0.54 -3.64
CA ALA A 72 21.23 0.02 -3.09
C ALA A 72 22.34 0.11 -4.16
N ASN A 73 22.52 -0.93 -4.97
CA ASN A 73 23.48 -0.94 -6.07
C ASN A 73 23.15 0.12 -7.14
N TYR A 74 21.87 0.27 -7.49
CA TYR A 74 21.42 1.31 -8.43
C TYR A 74 21.73 2.72 -7.91
N ILE A 75 21.47 2.99 -6.62
CA ILE A 75 21.81 4.26 -5.98
C ILE A 75 23.32 4.49 -5.95
N ALA A 76 24.10 3.46 -5.58
CA ALA A 76 25.56 3.54 -5.53
C ALA A 76 26.18 3.87 -6.90
N LYS A 77 25.55 3.41 -7.99
CA LYS A 77 25.91 3.74 -9.38
C LYS A 77 25.39 5.11 -9.85
N GLY A 78 24.85 5.94 -8.96
CA GLY A 78 24.34 7.28 -9.26
C GLY A 78 22.88 7.33 -9.75
N GLY A 79 22.18 6.19 -9.74
CA GLY A 79 20.77 6.11 -10.08
C GLY A 79 19.88 6.86 -9.10
N LYS A 80 18.87 7.59 -9.61
CA LYS A 80 17.92 8.34 -8.77
C LYS A 80 16.56 7.64 -8.77
N LEU A 81 16.04 7.38 -7.57
CA LEU A 81 14.73 6.77 -7.36
C LEU A 81 13.68 7.83 -7.03
N GLY A 82 12.41 7.46 -7.22
CA GLY A 82 11.28 8.35 -6.98
C GLY A 82 10.82 9.07 -8.23
N ARG A 83 10.11 10.18 -8.05
CA ARG A 83 9.45 10.90 -9.14
C ARG A 83 10.51 11.54 -10.06
N LYS A 84 10.38 11.38 -11.39
CA LYS A 84 11.31 11.99 -12.35
C LYS A 84 11.43 13.50 -12.13
N THR A 85 12.66 14.02 -12.20
CA THR A 85 12.94 15.46 -12.17
C THR A 85 12.19 16.15 -13.31
N GLY A 86 11.47 17.24 -13.01
CA GLY A 86 10.65 17.97 -13.99
C GLY A 86 9.20 17.50 -14.14
N SER A 87 8.79 16.43 -13.47
CA SER A 87 7.38 16.01 -13.42
C SER A 87 6.50 16.89 -12.52
N THR A 88 7.13 17.71 -11.67
CA THR A 88 6.46 18.78 -10.93
C THR A 88 6.42 20.01 -11.82
N LYS A 89 5.24 20.61 -12.01
CA LYS A 89 5.10 21.86 -12.77
C LYS A 89 6.00 22.93 -12.15
N THR A 90 6.82 23.59 -12.96
CA THR A 90 7.64 24.72 -12.53
C THR A 90 6.76 25.86 -12.03
N ASP A 91 7.34 26.75 -11.23
CA ASP A 91 6.59 27.85 -10.62
C ASP A 91 6.04 28.81 -11.66
N ASP A 92 6.73 29.02 -12.77
CA ASP A 92 6.24 29.83 -13.88
C ASP A 92 5.03 29.18 -14.56
N LYS A 93 5.06 27.87 -14.82
CA LYS A 93 3.91 27.14 -15.36
C LYS A 93 2.71 27.17 -14.41
N LYS A 94 2.95 27.10 -13.09
CA LYS A 94 1.89 27.23 -12.09
C LYS A 94 1.33 28.65 -12.02
N LYS A 95 2.18 29.68 -12.14
CA LYS A 95 1.72 31.08 -12.18
C LYS A 95 0.84 31.34 -13.38
N GLU A 96 1.16 30.74 -14.53
CA GLU A 96 0.36 30.83 -15.75
C GLU A 96 -0.97 30.09 -15.61
N GLU A 97 -0.95 28.82 -15.21
CA GLU A 97 -2.14 27.98 -15.05
C GLU A 97 -3.10 28.49 -13.97
N TYR A 98 -2.58 29.04 -12.86
CA TYR A 98 -3.38 29.53 -11.74
C TYR A 98 -3.38 31.06 -11.65
N LYS A 99 -3.17 31.75 -12.76
CA LYS A 99 -3.10 33.23 -12.81
C LYS A 99 -4.31 33.89 -12.16
N GLU A 100 -5.52 33.41 -12.49
CA GLU A 100 -6.77 33.95 -11.95
C GLU A 100 -6.94 33.67 -10.46
N VAL A 101 -6.56 32.47 -10.02
CA VAL A 101 -6.57 32.07 -8.60
C VAL A 101 -5.63 32.95 -7.79
N ILE A 102 -4.42 33.21 -8.30
CA ILE A 102 -3.44 34.10 -7.66
C ILE A 102 -3.98 35.54 -7.61
N ALA A 103 -4.60 36.03 -8.69
CA ALA A 103 -5.20 37.36 -8.72
C ALA A 103 -6.34 37.50 -7.69
N LEU A 104 -7.22 36.51 -7.59
CA LEU A 104 -8.31 36.50 -6.60
C LEU A 104 -7.79 36.39 -5.17
N LEU A 105 -6.73 35.61 -4.93
CA LEU A 105 -6.07 35.53 -3.62
C LEU A 105 -5.45 36.87 -3.22
N ARG A 106 -4.81 37.59 -4.16
CA ARG A 106 -4.26 38.95 -3.92
C ARG A 106 -5.34 39.98 -3.64
N LYS A 107 -6.52 39.84 -4.26
CA LYS A 107 -7.71 40.66 -3.97
C LYS A 107 -8.38 40.35 -2.62
N GLY A 108 -7.89 39.35 -1.87
CA GLY A 108 -8.38 39.04 -0.53
C GLY A 108 -9.59 38.08 -0.49
N TYR A 109 -9.95 37.43 -1.60
CA TYR A 109 -11.05 36.46 -1.59
C TYR A 109 -10.75 35.23 -0.74
N SER A 110 -11.78 34.66 -0.10
CA SER A 110 -11.64 33.44 0.71
C SER A 110 -11.29 32.23 -0.16
N ILE A 111 -10.50 31.30 0.39
CA ILE A 111 -10.07 30.06 -0.32
C ILE A 111 -11.28 29.29 -0.84
N ARG A 112 -12.36 29.21 -0.05
CA ARG A 112 -13.60 28.51 -0.41
C ARG A 112 -14.32 29.17 -1.58
N ASN A 113 -14.38 30.50 -1.60
CA ASN A 113 -15.00 31.24 -2.69
C ASN A 113 -14.22 31.05 -3.99
N ILE A 114 -12.89 31.12 -3.93
CA ILE A 114 -12.03 30.92 -5.11
C ILE A 114 -12.16 29.50 -5.65
N ALA A 115 -12.16 28.49 -4.76
CA ALA A 115 -12.35 27.10 -5.15
C ALA A 115 -13.68 26.88 -5.92
N LYS A 116 -14.76 27.53 -5.47
CA LYS A 116 -16.06 27.47 -6.14
C LYS A 116 -16.08 28.24 -7.46
N LEU A 117 -15.50 29.44 -7.50
CA LEU A 117 -15.48 30.29 -8.70
C LEU A 117 -14.65 29.69 -9.83
N GLN A 118 -13.53 29.06 -9.48
CA GLN A 118 -12.56 28.51 -10.44
C GLN A 118 -12.72 27.00 -10.63
N SER A 119 -13.74 26.39 -10.02
CA SER A 119 -14.02 24.94 -10.08
C SER A 119 -12.80 24.05 -9.80
N ILE A 120 -11.99 24.45 -8.81
CA ILE A 120 -10.78 23.71 -8.39
C ILE A 120 -10.87 23.30 -6.94
N GLY A 121 -10.20 22.20 -6.60
CA GLY A 121 -10.15 21.69 -5.24
C GLY A 121 -9.57 22.71 -4.24
N ILE A 122 -10.15 22.76 -3.04
CA ILE A 122 -9.73 23.66 -1.94
C ILE A 122 -8.24 23.48 -1.63
N SER A 123 -7.76 22.23 -1.64
CA SER A 123 -6.35 21.89 -1.40
C SER A 123 -5.41 22.50 -2.44
N THR A 124 -5.84 22.60 -3.71
CA THR A 124 -5.08 23.25 -4.77
C THR A 124 -4.97 24.76 -4.52
N VAL A 125 -6.08 25.43 -4.22
CA VAL A 125 -6.08 26.87 -3.89
C VAL A 125 -5.19 27.16 -2.67
N GLN A 126 -5.27 26.32 -1.64
CA GLN A 126 -4.45 26.46 -0.43
C GLN A 126 -2.95 26.28 -0.73
N ARG A 127 -2.60 25.30 -1.58
CA ARG A 127 -1.21 25.11 -2.03
C ARG A 127 -0.70 26.31 -2.83
N ILE A 128 -1.50 26.87 -3.73
CA ILE A 128 -1.16 28.08 -4.49
C ILE A 128 -1.00 29.29 -3.57
N LYS A 129 -1.89 29.47 -2.58
CA LYS A 129 -1.77 30.54 -1.57
C LYS A 129 -0.46 30.45 -0.78
N ASN A 130 -0.14 29.26 -0.29
CA ASN A 130 1.09 29.04 0.48
C ASN A 130 2.35 29.18 -0.37
N GLN A 131 2.25 28.94 -1.68
CA GLN A 131 3.41 29.01 -2.57
C GLN A 131 3.66 30.42 -3.14
N PHE A 132 2.62 31.24 -3.35
CA PHE A 132 2.73 32.50 -4.10
C PHE A 132 2.22 33.76 -3.37
N ILE A 133 1.60 33.63 -2.19
CA ILE A 133 0.98 34.75 -1.46
C ILE A 133 1.56 34.90 -0.05
N LYS A 134 1.74 33.79 0.68
CA LYS A 134 2.48 33.79 1.94
C LYS A 134 3.96 33.46 1.63
N PRO A 135 4.94 34.24 2.13
CA PRO A 135 6.32 33.80 2.13
C PRO A 135 6.51 32.57 3.02
#